data_AF-A0A349JC79-F1
#
_entry.id   AF-A0A349JC79-F1
#
_cell.length_a   1.000
_cell.length_b   1.000
_cell.length_c   1.000
_cell.angle_alpha   90.00
_cell.angle_beta   90.00
_cell.angle_gamma   90.00
#
_symmetry.space_group_name_H-M   'P 1'
#
loop_
_entity.id
_entity.type
_entity.pdbx_description
1 polymer ?
#
loop_
_entity_poly.entity_id
_entity_poly.type
_entity_poly.pdbx_seq_one_letter_code
_entity_poly.pdbx_strand_id
1 'polypeptide(L)'
;MSSETMSRLPHLDAALPPDLVLAGLPAEVRRLVTIVTTLYGGSWDDCAEDIRRRRAGQPYLYRIDLAGIDELAWLHRIRTYVLARGESLAASPAPAEIRP
;
A
#
# COMPACT_ATOMS: atom_id res chain seq x y z
N MET A 1 24.42 23.18 -2.57
CA MET A 1 23.99 22.00 -3.36
C MET A 1 23.69 20.89 -2.37
N SER A 2 22.42 20.69 -2.04
CA SER A 2 22.02 19.63 -1.09
C SER A 2 20.79 18.93 -1.66
N SER A 3 21.04 17.89 -2.46
CA SER A 3 20.00 17.05 -3.04
C SER A 3 20.48 15.61 -3.00
N GLU A 4 20.66 15.06 -1.79
CA GLU A 4 21.07 13.66 -1.66
C GLU A 4 20.44 12.96 -0.45
N THR A 5 19.15 13.22 -0.22
CA THR A 5 18.34 12.40 0.71
C THR A 5 16.94 12.15 0.14
N MET A 6 16.83 11.99 -1.19
CA MET A 6 15.71 11.25 -1.76
C MET A 6 15.98 9.77 -1.51
N SER A 7 15.61 9.36 -0.29
CA SER A 7 15.43 8.00 0.20
C SER A 7 15.40 6.97 -0.92
N ARG A 8 16.44 6.10 -0.97
CA ARG A 8 16.46 4.88 -1.77
C ARG A 8 15.35 3.96 -1.27
N LEU A 9 14.13 4.29 -1.64
CA LEU A 9 12.96 3.47 -1.34
C LEU A 9 13.14 2.15 -2.11
N PRO A 10 12.94 0.99 -1.46
CA PRO A 10 13.14 -0.32 -2.08
C PRO A 10 12.41 -0.42 -3.42
N HIS A 11 13.11 -0.96 -4.42
CA HIS A 11 12.56 -1.17 -5.76
C HIS A 11 11.56 -2.34 -5.73
N LEU A 12 10.39 -2.16 -6.33
CA LEU A 12 9.44 -3.24 -6.57
C LEU A 12 9.89 -4.00 -7.81
N ASP A 13 10.52 -5.16 -7.61
CA ASP A 13 11.06 -5.97 -8.71
C ASP A 13 9.93 -6.69 -9.47
N ALA A 14 9.70 -6.28 -10.71
CA ALA A 14 8.68 -6.88 -11.58
C ALA A 14 9.06 -8.28 -12.10
N ALA A 15 10.30 -8.74 -11.92
CA ALA A 15 10.69 -10.11 -12.26
C ALA A 15 10.26 -11.12 -11.20
N LEU A 16 9.98 -10.69 -9.97
CA LEU A 16 9.61 -11.56 -8.87
C LEU A 16 8.10 -11.80 -8.79
N PRO A 17 7.66 -12.97 -8.29
CA PRO A 17 6.29 -13.22 -7.86
C PRO A 17 5.80 -12.20 -6.81
N PRO A 18 4.51 -11.79 -6.82
CA PRO A 18 3.97 -10.79 -5.90
C PRO A 18 4.16 -11.10 -4.41
N ASP A 19 4.08 -12.37 -4.02
CA ASP A 19 4.30 -12.84 -2.64
C ASP A 19 5.75 -12.64 -2.19
N LEU A 20 6.72 -12.90 -3.07
CA LEU A 20 8.14 -12.67 -2.79
C LEU A 20 8.46 -11.17 -2.74
N VAL A 21 7.85 -10.36 -3.62
CA VAL A 21 7.95 -8.90 -3.56
C VAL A 21 7.42 -8.40 -2.22
N LEU A 22 6.21 -8.81 -1.83
CA LEU A 22 5.58 -8.41 -0.57
C LEU A 22 6.43 -8.82 0.64
N ALA A 23 6.97 -10.03 0.65
CA ALA A 23 7.82 -10.52 1.73
C ALA A 23 9.08 -9.66 1.93
N GLY A 24 9.66 -9.14 0.84
CA GLY A 24 10.84 -8.28 0.84
C GLY A 24 10.59 -6.82 1.22
N LEU A 25 9.32 -6.38 1.36
CA LEU A 25 9.00 -5.00 1.72
C LEU A 25 9.21 -4.73 3.23
N PRO A 26 9.51 -3.47 3.60
CA PRO A 26 9.57 -3.05 5.00
C PRO A 26 8.27 -3.40 5.73
N ALA A 27 8.36 -3.72 7.03
CA ALA A 27 7.21 -4.15 7.83
C ALA A 27 6.03 -3.18 7.76
N GLU A 28 6.30 -1.87 7.77
CA GLU A 28 5.25 -0.84 7.68
C GLU A 28 4.59 -0.79 6.30
N VAL A 29 5.34 -1.04 5.22
CA VAL A 29 4.77 -1.14 3.88
C VAL A 29 3.91 -2.39 3.76
N ARG A 30 4.33 -3.52 4.34
CA ARG A 30 3.49 -4.73 4.40
C ARG A 30 2.21 -4.47 5.19
N ARG A 31 2.29 -3.74 6.30
CA ARG A 31 1.12 -3.32 7.08
C ARG A 31 0.18 -2.41 6.26
N LEU A 32 0.72 -1.47 5.49
CA LEU A 32 -0.06 -0.65 4.55
C LEU A 32 -0.83 -1.50 3.54
N VAL A 33 -0.18 -2.51 2.95
CA VAL A 33 -0.83 -3.46 2.04
C VAL A 33 -1.98 -4.20 2.74
N THR A 34 -1.77 -4.71 3.96
CA THR A 34 -2.84 -5.34 4.75
C THR A 34 -4.00 -4.38 4.97
N ILE A 35 -3.74 -3.14 5.38
CA ILE A 35 -4.77 -2.11 5.59
C ILE A 35 -5.60 -1.89 4.31
N VAL A 36 -4.94 -1.72 3.14
CA VAL A 36 -5.63 -1.55 1.85
C VAL A 36 -6.53 -2.73 1.55
N THR A 37 -6.04 -3.96 1.72
CA THR A 37 -6.82 -5.17 1.44
C THR A 37 -8.00 -5.36 2.38
N THR A 38 -7.84 -5.05 3.67
CA THR A 38 -8.85 -5.33 4.70
C THR A 38 -9.88 -4.23 4.82
N LEU A 39 -9.47 -2.96 4.78
CA LEU A 39 -10.37 -1.82 5.05
C LEU A 39 -10.91 -1.17 3.78
N TYR A 40 -10.17 -1.24 2.67
CA TYR A 40 -10.53 -0.58 1.41
C TYR A 40 -10.82 -1.60 0.30
N GLY A 41 -10.98 -2.89 0.63
CA GLY A 41 -11.30 -3.93 -0.35
C GLY A 41 -10.26 -4.08 -1.47
N GLY A 42 -9.00 -3.72 -1.21
CA GLY A 42 -7.94 -3.70 -2.22
C GLY A 42 -7.86 -2.41 -3.05
N SER A 43 -8.73 -1.42 -2.79
CA SER A 43 -8.72 -0.13 -3.47
C SER A 43 -7.59 0.77 -2.96
N TRP A 44 -6.52 0.86 -3.75
CA TRP A 44 -5.39 1.78 -3.49
C TRP A 44 -5.82 3.24 -3.54
N ASP A 45 -6.77 3.58 -4.41
CA ASP A 45 -7.24 4.95 -4.63
C ASP A 45 -8.09 5.44 -3.44
N ASP A 46 -8.95 4.59 -2.88
CA ASP A 46 -9.76 4.95 -1.70
C ASP A 46 -8.89 5.13 -0.46
N CYS A 47 -7.88 4.27 -0.27
CA CYS A 47 -6.91 4.43 0.81
C CYS A 47 -6.10 5.73 0.65
N ALA A 48 -5.65 6.04 -0.56
CA ALA A 48 -4.92 7.28 -0.83
C ALA A 48 -5.79 8.51 -0.55
N GLU A 49 -7.06 8.46 -0.93
CA GLU A 49 -8.01 9.55 -0.67
C GLU A 49 -8.27 9.75 0.83
N ASP A 50 -8.41 8.67 1.59
CA ASP A 50 -8.59 8.75 3.05
C ASP A 50 -7.38 9.41 3.74
N ILE A 51 -6.17 9.08 3.30
CA ILE A 51 -4.94 9.72 3.77
C ILE A 51 -4.90 11.21 3.40
N ARG A 52 -5.32 11.59 2.19
CA ARG A 52 -5.39 13.00 1.78
C ARG A 52 -6.38 13.78 2.64
N ARG A 53 -7.57 13.22 2.89
CA ARG A 53 -8.58 13.81 3.78
C ARG A 53 -8.03 14.04 5.18
N ARG A 54 -7.36 13.04 5.77
CA ARG A 54 -6.67 13.17 7.06
C ARG A 54 -5.68 14.33 7.07
N ARG A 55 -4.79 14.38 6.06
CA ARG A 55 -3.76 15.44 5.95
C ARG A 55 -4.39 16.83 5.76
N ALA A 56 -5.58 16.92 5.18
CA ALA A 56 -6.35 18.15 5.01
C ALA A 56 -7.25 18.51 6.21
N GLY A 57 -7.25 17.71 7.29
CA GLY A 57 -8.13 17.93 8.45
C GLY A 57 -9.62 17.64 8.16
N GLN A 58 -9.92 16.91 7.09
CA GLN A 58 -11.27 16.49 6.71
C GLN A 58 -11.64 15.16 7.38
N PRO A 59 -12.94 14.82 7.50
CA PRO A 59 -13.37 13.51 7.97
C PRO A 59 -12.75 12.37 7.14
N TYR A 60 -12.25 11.35 7.83
CA TYR A 60 -11.57 10.18 7.27
C TYR A 60 -12.05 8.90 7.99
N LEU A 61 -11.87 7.76 7.36
CA LEU A 61 -12.34 6.44 7.82
C LEU A 61 -11.39 5.85 8.86
N TYR A 62 -10.09 5.83 8.57
CA TYR A 62 -9.11 5.17 9.43
C TYR A 62 -7.79 5.96 9.55
N ARG A 63 -7.24 6.02 10.76
CA ARG A 63 -5.97 6.71 10.99
C ARG A 63 -4.80 5.77 10.71
N ILE A 64 -4.29 5.83 9.48
CA ILE A 64 -3.06 5.16 9.07
C ILE A 64 -1.86 5.96 9.59
N ASP A 65 -1.22 5.51 10.66
CA ASP A 65 0.01 6.13 11.18
C ASP A 65 1.14 5.10 11.13
N LEU A 66 1.96 5.18 10.08
CA LEU A 66 3.03 4.23 9.79
C LEU A 66 4.36 4.98 9.85
N ALA A 67 5.09 4.78 10.94
CA ALA A 67 6.32 5.51 11.20
C ALA A 67 7.39 5.23 10.13
N GLY A 68 8.05 6.28 9.66
CA GLY A 68 9.23 6.16 8.79
C GLY A 68 8.94 5.86 7.32
N ILE A 69 7.69 5.95 6.87
CA ILE A 69 7.33 5.83 5.45
C ILE A 69 6.47 7.01 4.98
N ASP A 70 6.55 7.33 3.69
CA ASP A 70 5.56 8.19 3.04
C ASP A 70 4.48 7.31 2.43
N GLU A 71 3.31 7.28 3.07
CA GLU A 71 2.23 6.36 2.71
C GLU A 71 1.71 6.64 1.29
N LEU A 72 1.58 7.92 0.90
CA LEU A 72 1.08 8.28 -0.43
C LEU A 72 2.06 7.86 -1.54
N ALA A 73 3.37 8.03 -1.31
CA ALA A 73 4.37 7.59 -2.26
C ALA A 73 4.38 6.06 -2.42
N TRP A 74 4.21 5.31 -1.33
CA TRP A 74 4.11 3.86 -1.36
C TRP A 74 2.82 3.36 -2.03
N LEU A 75 1.67 3.96 -1.72
CA LEU A 75 0.40 3.64 -2.38
C LEU A 75 0.50 3.85 -3.89
N HIS A 76 1.08 4.96 -4.33
CA HIS A 76 1.27 5.23 -5.76
C HIS A 76 2.18 4.20 -6.45
N ARG A 77 3.30 3.83 -5.81
CA ARG A 77 4.23 2.82 -6.34
C ARG A 77 3.59 1.45 -6.45
N ILE A 78 2.95 0.98 -5.38
CA ILE A 78 2.32 -0.33 -5.35
C ILE A 78 1.17 -0.40 -6.36
N ARG A 79 0.35 0.65 -6.44
CA ARG A 79 -0.70 0.77 -7.46
C ARG A 79 -0.13 0.67 -8.88
N THR A 80 0.96 1.39 -9.16
CA THR A 80 1.62 1.35 -10.47
C THR A 80 2.14 -0.05 -10.79
N TYR A 81 2.75 -0.72 -9.82
CA TYR A 81 3.22 -2.09 -9.94
C TYR A 81 2.08 -3.08 -10.24
N VAL A 82 1.00 -3.02 -9.45
CA VAL A 82 -0.19 -3.89 -9.60
C VAL A 82 -0.85 -3.67 -10.96
N LEU A 83 -1.03 -2.41 -11.38
CA LEU A 83 -1.63 -2.07 -12.67
C LEU A 83 -0.77 -2.55 -13.85
N ALA A 84 0.55 -2.40 -13.77
CA ALA A 84 1.45 -2.83 -14.84
C ALA A 84 1.44 -4.36 -15.06
N ARG A 85 1.16 -5.13 -13.99
CA ARG A 85 1.12 -6.60 -14.05
C ARG A 85 -0.28 -7.16 -14.26
N GLY A 86 -1.32 -6.44 -13.86
CA GLY A 86 -2.67 -6.98 -13.74
C GLY A 86 -2.83 -8.00 -12.61
N GLU A 87 -1.90 -8.01 -11.65
CA GLU A 87 -1.83 -8.97 -10.54
C GLU A 87 -1.87 -8.23 -9.20
N SER A 88 -2.68 -8.72 -8.26
CA SER A 88 -2.72 -8.16 -6.90
C SER A 88 -1.41 -8.45 -6.15
N LEU A 89 -0.91 -7.46 -5.40
CA LEU A 89 0.29 -7.63 -4.56
C LEU A 89 0.01 -8.48 -3.31
N ALA A 90 -1.23 -8.50 -2.85
CA ALA A 90 -1.67 -9.36 -1.76
C ALA A 90 -2.62 -10.41 -2.31
N ALA A 91 -2.56 -11.62 -1.76
CA ALA A 91 -3.67 -12.54 -1.89
C ALA A 91 -4.92 -11.80 -1.37
N SER A 92 -5.91 -11.60 -2.24
CA SER A 92 -7.22 -11.14 -1.78
C SER A 92 -7.59 -12.05 -0.61
N PRO A 93 -8.00 -11.52 0.56
CA PRO A 93 -8.64 -12.39 1.53
C PRO A 93 -9.79 -13.04 0.76
N ALA A 94 -9.77 -14.38 0.68
CA ALA A 94 -10.89 -15.11 0.12
C ALA A 94 -12.15 -14.56 0.81
N PRO A 95 -13.26 -14.31 0.09
CA PRO A 95 -14.48 -13.84 0.72
C PRO A 95 -14.74 -14.78 1.89
N ALA A 96 -14.81 -14.24 3.10
CA ALA A 96 -15.11 -15.02 4.29
C ALA A 96 -16.42 -15.74 3.98
N GLU A 97 -16.36 -17.07 3.77
CA GLU A 97 -17.56 -17.88 3.67
C GLU A 97 -18.32 -17.65 4.96
N ILE A 98 -19.37 -16.84 4.89
CA ILE A 98 -20.37 -16.75 5.94
C ILE A 98 -21.07 -18.11 5.88
N ARG A 99 -20.57 -19.07 6.67
CA ARG A 99 -21.31 -20.30 6.92
C ARG A 99 -22.58 -19.92 7.70
N PRO A 100 -23.76 -20.37 7.24
CA PRO A 100 -25.03 -20.11 7.90
C PRO A 100 -25.10 -20.76 9.29
#